data_AF-A0A1H9SA27-F1
#
_entry.id   AF-A0A1H9SA27-F1
#
_cell.length_a   1.000
_cell.length_b   1.000
_cell.length_c   1.000
_cell.angle_alpha   90.00
_cell.angle_beta   90.00
_cell.angle_gamma   90.00
#
_symmetry.space_group_name_H-M   'P 1'
#
loop_
_entity.id
_entity.type
_entity.pdbx_description
1 polymer ?
#
loop_
_entity_poly.entity_id
_entity_poly.type
_entity_poly.pdbx_seq_one_letter_code
_entity_poly.pdbx_strand_id
1 'polypeptide(L)' 'MLLLDNHRNNDLLPIIERLRNEMIKLGMEKGLTSEETIFVSRKLDSVLNKLQSFEKPCN' A
#
# COMPACT_ATOMS: atom_id res chain seq x y z
N MET A 1 14.88 11.52 3.96
CA MET A 1 13.66 10.83 3.50
C MET A 1 13.01 10.24 4.76
N LEU A 2 11.98 10.91 5.30
CA LEU A 2 11.27 10.52 6.53
C LEU A 2 10.26 9.40 6.21
N LEU A 3 9.92 8.39 7.01
CA LEU A 3 10.34 7.80 8.30
C LEU A 3 9.69 6.39 8.30
N LEU A 4 10.27 5.42 9.03
CA LEU A 4 9.62 4.76 10.17
C LEU A 4 10.41 3.51 10.58
N ASP A 5 11.34 3.71 11.52
CA ASP A 5 11.77 2.68 12.46
C ASP A 5 10.58 2.26 13.32
N ASN A 6 10.08 1.04 13.13
CA ASN A 6 9.33 0.30 14.14
C ASN A 6 9.33 -1.20 13.81
N HIS A 7 10.14 -1.93 14.58
CA HIS A 7 10.55 -3.34 14.41
C HIS A 7 9.41 -4.37 14.65
N ARG A 8 8.19 -4.12 14.16
CA ARG A 8 7.07 -5.10 14.22
C ARG A 8 6.26 -5.24 12.93
N ASN A 9 6.53 -4.44 11.90
CA ASN A 9 5.74 -4.37 10.66
C ASN A 9 6.51 -4.75 9.38
N ASN A 10 7.65 -5.45 9.52
CA ASN A 10 8.62 -5.69 8.43
C ASN A 10 8.06 -6.42 7.20
N ASP A 11 6.97 -7.19 7.32
CA ASP A 11 6.46 -7.97 6.18
C ASP A 11 5.48 -7.18 5.30
N LEU A 12 4.78 -6.19 5.85
CA LEU A 12 3.77 -5.42 5.10
C LEU A 12 4.38 -4.20 4.39
N LEU A 13 5.43 -3.59 4.96
CA LEU A 13 6.09 -2.42 4.39
C LEU A 13 6.65 -2.68 2.97
N PRO A 14 7.38 -3.78 2.70
CA PRO A 14 7.86 -4.09 1.36
C PRO A 14 6.72 -4.30 0.36
N ILE A 15 5.60 -4.87 0.81
CA ILE A 15 4.41 -5.10 -0.03
C ILE A 15 3.74 -3.76 -0.38
N ILE A 16 3.63 -2.84 0.58
CA ILE A 16 3.10 -1.48 0.37
C ILE A 16 3.95 -0.71 -0.65
N GLU A 17 5.27 -0.71 -0.48
CA GLU A 17 6.17 -0.02 -1.41
C GLU A 17 6.12 -0.62 -2.83
N ARG A 18 6.08 -1.95 -2.94
CA ARG A 18 5.90 -2.62 -4.23
C ARG A 18 4.59 -2.22 -4.90
N LEU A 19 3.47 -2.30 -4.19
CA LEU A 19 2.14 -1.97 -4.73
C LEU A 19 2.03 -0.48 -5.10
N ARG A 20 2.66 0.40 -4.32
CA ARG A 20 2.74 1.83 -4.64
C ARG A 20 3.47 2.07 -5.97
N ASN A 21 4.64 1.46 -6.15
CA ASN A 21 5.41 1.60 -7.38
C ASN A 21 4.68 1.02 -8.59
N GLU A 22 3.99 -0.11 -8.41
CA GLU A 22 3.16 -0.73 -9.45
C GLU A 22 1.98 0.17 -9.84
N MET A 23 1.29 0.78 -8.86
CA MET A 23 0.20 1.72 -9.11
C MET A 23 0.67 2.97 -9.86
N ILE A 24 1.81 3.54 -9.47
CA ILE A 24 2.40 4.71 -10.16
C ILE A 24 2.73 4.35 -11.60
N LYS A 25 3.38 3.20 -11.81
CA LYS A 25 3.74 2.73 -13.16
C LYS A 25 2.49 2.55 -14.04
N LEU A 26 1.48 1.83 -13.55
CA LEU A 26 0.23 1.61 -14.28
C LEU A 26 -0.55 2.92 -14.50
N GLY A 27 -0.54 3.82 -13.52
CA GLY A 27 -1.13 5.14 -13.64
C GLY A 27 -0.50 5.98 -14.74
N MET A 28 0.82 5.88 -14.92
CA MET A 28 1.56 6.54 -15.99
C MET A 28 1.38 5.86 -17.35
N GLU A 29 1.34 4.53 -17.40
CA GLU A 29 1.24 3.76 -18.66
C GLU A 29 -0.19 3.68 -19.21
N LYS A 30 -1.19 3.53 -18.33
CA LYS A 30 -2.57 3.17 -18.69
C LYS A 30 -3.61 4.15 -18.16
N GLY A 31 -3.19 5.11 -17.33
CA GLY A 31 -4.09 6.05 -16.66
C GLY A 31 -4.64 5.52 -15.33
N LEU A 32 -5.07 6.46 -14.49
CA LEU A 32 -5.58 6.18 -13.15
C LEU A 32 -6.95 5.50 -13.13
N THR A 33 -7.70 5.60 -14.22
CA THR A 33 -9.03 5.00 -14.38
C THR A 33 -9.01 3.62 -15.05
N SER A 34 -7.83 3.12 -15.45
CA SER A 34 -7.73 1.77 -15.98
C SER A 34 -8.08 0.74 -14.91
N GLU A 35 -8.71 -0.36 -15.31
CA GLU A 35 -9.12 -1.42 -14.39
C GLU A 35 -7.92 -1.99 -13.61
N GLU A 36 -6.75 -2.05 -14.25
CA GLU A 36 -5.50 -2.51 -13.64
C GLU A 36 -4.99 -1.55 -12.56
N THR A 37 -4.98 -0.23 -12.84
CA THR A 37 -4.59 0.76 -11.81
C THR A 37 -5.57 0.75 -10.64
N ILE A 38 -6.88 0.64 -10.91
CA ILE A 38 -7.92 0.54 -9.87
C ILE A 38 -7.72 -0.74 -9.03
N PHE A 39 -7.40 -1.86 -9.67
CA PHE A 39 -7.17 -3.13 -8.98
C PHE A 39 -5.95 -3.05 -8.05
N VAL A 40 -4.85 -2.47 -8.51
CA VAL A 40 -3.65 -2.29 -7.67
C VAL A 40 -3.91 -1.28 -6.54
N SER A 41 -4.65 -0.21 -6.80
CA SER A 41 -5.09 0.75 -5.75
C SER A 41 -5.89 0.05 -4.65
N ARG A 42 -6.89 -0.77 -4.99
CA ARG A 42 -7.68 -1.52 -3.99
C ARG A 42 -6.85 -2.50 -3.18
N LYS A 43 -5.85 -3.14 -3.81
CA LYS A 43 -4.90 -4.01 -3.11
C LYS A 43 -4.04 -3.23 -2.12
N LEU A 44 -3.52 -2.08 -2.55
CA LEU A 44 -2.74 -1.18 -1.69
C LEU A 44 -3.55 -0.74 -0.47
N ASP A 45 -4.80 -0.31 -0.68
CA ASP A 45 -5.70 0.07 0.40
C ASP A 45 -5.96 -1.08 1.39
N SER A 46 -6.14 -2.30 0.90
CA SER A 46 -6.32 -3.47 1.77
C SER A 46 -5.09 -3.73 2.66
N VAL A 47 -3.88 -3.59 2.12
CA VAL A 47 -2.64 -3.80 2.88
C VAL A 47 -2.43 -2.67 3.89
N LEU A 48 -2.73 -1.42 3.52
CA LEU A 48 -2.69 -0.28 4.43
C LEU A 48 -3.69 -0.42 5.58
N ASN A 49 -4.91 -0.87 5.29
CA ASN A 49 -5.93 -1.12 6.31
C ASN A 49 -5.50 -2.23 7.28
N LYS A 50 -4.83 -3.29 6.79
CA LYS A 50 -4.26 -4.33 7.65
C LYS A 50 -3.23 -3.73 8.58
N LEU A 51 -2.28 -2.95 8.05
CA LEU A 51 -1.26 -2.27 8.85
C LEU A 51 -1.89 -1.38 9.94
N GLN A 52 -2.87 -0.54 9.58
CA GLN A 52 -3.56 0.34 10.53
C GLN A 52 -4.40 -0.41 11.58
N SER A 53 -4.94 -1.58 11.22
CA SER A 53 -5.70 -2.41 12.17
C SER A 53 -4.82 -3.01 13.27
N PHE A 54 -3.53 -3.22 13.00
CA PHE A 54 -2.56 -3.62 14.02
C PHE A 54 -2.21 -2.47 15.00
N GLU A 55 -2.49 -1.22 14.64
CA GLU A 55 -2.19 -0.04 15.47
C GLU A 55 -3.36 0.41 16.36
N LYS A 56 -4.59 -0.12 16.16
CA LYS A 56 -5.74 0.19 17.01
C LYS A 56 -5.90 -0.84 18.14
N PRO A 57 -5.68 -0.48 19.42
CA PRO A 57 -6.21 -1.29 20.51
C PRO A 57 -7.75 -1.19 20.49
N CYS A 58 -8.44 -2.34 20.54
CA CYS A 58 -9.86 -2.36 20.88
C CYS A 58 -10.05 -1.67 22.23
N ASN A 59 -11.00 -0.74 22.29
CA ASN A 59 -11.44 -0.04 23.49
C ASN A 59 -12.77 -0.63 23.96
#